data_AF-A0A922IFY8-F1
#
_entry.id   AF-A0A922IFY8-F1
#
_cell.length_a   1.000
_cell.length_b   1.000
_cell.length_c   1.000
_cell.angle_alpha   90.00
_cell.angle_beta   90.00
_cell.angle_gamma   90.00
#
_symmetry.space_group_name_H-M   'P 1'
#
loop_
_entity.id
_entity.type
_entity.pdbx_description
1 polymer ?
#
loop_
_entity_poly.entity_id
_entity_poly.type
_entity_poly.pdbx_seq_one_letter_code
_entity_poly.pdbx_strand_id
1 'polypeptide(L)'
;MSIQSLRSSLITVAITGIIFMLQIQLSITGNVGQKNINQTNICNKKQVDKCAISLVPLTDPELLQRPPKTLADLDHWCRKFKRSEKCVRQYSDQCLVSESRRTLSIVLYSISKTLRRYCGQTKRKQELLNLSHCLGNDLTNVSEVLFELSGDMHAIRSIEPANMRIPLCLAINDEKR
;
A
#
# COMPACT_ATOMS: atom_id res chain seq x y z
N MET A 1 39.14 -34.10 -44.88
CA MET A 1 38.22 -33.74 -43.78
C MET A 1 36.81 -33.80 -44.33
N SER A 2 36.05 -34.85 -43.98
CA SER A 2 34.89 -35.30 -44.76
C SER A 2 33.62 -34.50 -44.47
N ILE A 3 32.89 -34.15 -45.53
CA ILE A 3 31.59 -33.43 -45.55
C ILE A 3 30.52 -34.06 -44.63
N GLN A 4 30.66 -35.35 -44.29
CA GLN A 4 29.81 -36.05 -43.33
C GLN A 4 29.91 -35.53 -41.89
N SER A 5 31.09 -35.05 -41.46
CA SER A 5 31.26 -34.50 -40.10
C SER A 5 30.52 -33.17 -39.93
N LEU A 6 30.53 -32.30 -40.95
CA LEU A 6 29.79 -31.03 -40.93
C LEU A 6 28.27 -31.22 -40.90
N ARG A 7 27.75 -32.23 -41.61
CA ARG A 7 26.30 -32.54 -41.60
C ARG A 7 25.83 -33.03 -40.24
N SER A 8 26.65 -33.84 -39.54
CA SER A 8 26.34 -34.30 -38.19
C SER A 8 26.31 -33.15 -37.19
N SER A 9 27.28 -32.22 -37.23
CA SER A 9 27.30 -31.05 -36.35
C SER A 9 26.14 -30.08 -36.58
N LEU A 10 25.73 -29.86 -37.83
CA LEU A 10 24.57 -29.01 -38.16
C LEU A 10 23.26 -29.60 -37.62
N ILE A 11 23.10 -30.93 -37.72
CA ILE A 11 21.92 -31.62 -37.18
C ILE A 11 21.89 -31.53 -35.65
N THR A 12 23.03 -31.70 -34.97
CA THR A 12 23.10 -31.58 -33.50
C THR A 12 22.76 -30.17 -33.03
N VAL A 13 23.27 -29.12 -33.69
CA VAL A 13 22.95 -27.73 -33.34
C VAL A 13 21.46 -27.42 -33.56
N ALA A 14 20.88 -27.88 -34.66
CA ALA A 14 19.45 -27.69 -34.94
C ALA A 14 18.56 -28.38 -33.90
N ILE A 15 18.89 -29.60 -33.49
CA ILE A 15 18.15 -30.35 -32.46
C ILE A 15 18.25 -29.64 -31.10
N THR A 16 19.45 -29.18 -30.71
CA THR A 16 19.62 -28.44 -29.45
C THR A 16 18.84 -27.11 -29.44
N GLY A 17 18.76 -26.41 -30.57
CA GLY A 17 17.98 -25.18 -30.71
C GLY A 17 16.47 -25.40 -30.58
N ILE A 18 15.94 -26.49 -31.16
CA ILE A 18 14.51 -26.84 -31.04
C ILE A 18 14.18 -27.23 -29.59
N ILE A 19 15.05 -27.98 -28.91
CA ILE A 19 14.86 -28.34 -27.50
C ILE A 19 14.86 -27.06 -26.63
N PHE A 20 15.77 -26.12 -26.88
CA PHE A 20 15.81 -24.86 -26.13
C PHE A 20 14.56 -24.00 -26.34
N MET A 21 14.04 -23.93 -27.58
CA MET A 21 12.79 -23.22 -27.89
C MET A 21 11.56 -23.88 -27.24
N LEU A 22 11.52 -25.21 -27.13
CA LEU A 22 10.47 -25.94 -26.42
C LEU A 22 10.49 -25.66 -24.90
N GLN A 23 11.67 -25.53 -24.28
CA GLN A 23 11.79 -25.16 -22.86
C GLN A 23 11.30 -23.71 -22.59
N ILE A 24 11.49 -22.79 -23.54
CA ILE A 24 11.00 -21.41 -23.43
C ILE A 24 9.47 -21.37 -23.52
N GLN A 25 8.84 -22.16 -24.40
CA GLN A 25 7.37 -22.24 -24.53
C GLN A 25 6.71 -22.82 -23.26
N LEU A 26 7.34 -23.81 -22.61
CA LEU A 26 6.89 -24.40 -21.33
C LEU A 26 6.99 -23.42 -20.15
N SER A 27 7.89 -22.43 -20.21
CA SER A 27 8.03 -21.39 -19.19
C SER A 27 6.93 -20.31 -19.28
N ILE A 28 6.31 -20.13 -20.45
CA ILE A 28 5.31 -19.08 -20.71
C ILE A 28 3.87 -19.60 -20.52
N THR A 29 3.64 -20.91 -20.58
CA THR A 29 2.32 -21.53 -20.39
C THR A 29 2.08 -22.18 -19.02
N GLY A 30 3.09 -22.17 -18.14
CA GLY A 30 2.96 -22.64 -16.75
C GLY A 30 2.43 -21.59 -15.78
N ASN A 31 1.21 -21.04 -15.98
CA ASN A 31 0.45 -20.40 -14.89
C ASN A 31 -1.03 -20.08 -15.21
N VAL A 32 -1.68 -20.86 -16.09
CA VAL A 32 -3.14 -20.82 -16.21
C VAL A 32 -3.71 -22.07 -15.54
N GLY A 33 -4.26 -21.90 -14.34
CA GLY A 33 -5.29 -22.83 -13.85
C GLY A 33 -5.03 -23.57 -12.55
N GLN A 34 -4.63 -22.88 -11.47
CA GLN A 34 -5.12 -23.17 -10.11
C GLN A 34 -5.05 -21.90 -9.27
N LYS A 35 -5.96 -20.95 -9.52
CA LYS A 35 -6.23 -19.89 -8.53
C LYS A 35 -6.92 -20.57 -7.34
N ASN A 36 -6.12 -20.97 -6.35
CA ASN A 36 -6.60 -21.40 -5.05
C ASN A 36 -7.63 -20.38 -4.53
N ILE A 37 -8.72 -20.84 -3.91
CA ILE A 37 -9.78 -20.00 -3.33
C ILE A 37 -9.20 -18.86 -2.45
N ASN A 38 -8.05 -19.14 -1.80
CA ASN A 38 -7.29 -18.17 -1.02
C ASN A 38 -6.70 -17.02 -1.85
N GLN A 39 -6.23 -17.30 -3.07
CA GLN A 39 -5.68 -16.27 -3.96
C GLN A 39 -6.77 -15.39 -4.58
N THR A 40 -7.97 -15.93 -4.79
CA THR A 40 -9.16 -15.16 -5.19
C THR A 40 -9.59 -14.17 -4.10
N ASN A 41 -9.43 -14.54 -2.83
CA ASN A 41 -9.73 -13.68 -1.68
C ASN A 41 -8.67 -12.57 -1.52
N ILE A 42 -7.37 -12.90 -1.60
CA ILE A 42 -6.28 -11.93 -1.42
C ILE A 42 -6.30 -10.80 -2.47
N CYS A 43 -6.69 -11.09 -3.72
CA CYS A 43 -6.79 -10.08 -4.78
C CYS A 43 -8.15 -9.36 -4.83
N ASN A 44 -8.97 -9.47 -3.80
CA ASN A 44 -10.24 -8.77 -3.71
C ASN A 44 -10.03 -7.30 -3.30
N LYS A 45 -10.18 -6.39 -4.28
CA LYS A 45 -10.04 -4.94 -4.07
C LYS A 45 -10.90 -4.41 -2.92
N LYS A 46 -12.18 -4.83 -2.82
CA LYS A 46 -13.09 -4.37 -1.76
C LYS A 46 -12.60 -4.75 -0.35
N GLN A 47 -11.94 -5.89 -0.22
CA GLN A 47 -11.38 -6.32 1.07
C GLN A 47 -10.15 -5.48 1.43
N VAL A 48 -9.29 -5.24 0.45
CA VAL A 48 -8.08 -4.43 0.64
C VAL A 48 -8.41 -2.97 0.92
N ASP A 49 -9.44 -2.42 0.30
CA ASP A 49 -9.92 -1.06 0.59
C ASP A 49 -10.32 -0.94 2.06
N LYS A 50 -11.04 -1.94 2.61
CA LYS A 50 -11.35 -1.98 4.05
C LYS A 50 -10.10 -2.04 4.92
N CYS A 51 -9.08 -2.80 4.50
CA CYS A 51 -7.81 -2.84 5.21
C CYS A 51 -7.08 -1.49 5.15
N ALA A 52 -7.06 -0.84 3.98
CA ALA A 52 -6.38 0.43 3.76
C ALA A 52 -7.02 1.57 4.56
N ILE A 53 -8.35 1.61 4.66
CA ILE A 53 -9.08 2.60 5.48
C ILE A 53 -8.67 2.52 6.96
N SER A 54 -8.35 1.35 7.47
CA SER A 54 -7.86 1.19 8.84
C SER A 54 -6.39 1.55 9.03
N LEU A 55 -5.61 1.85 7.99
CA LEU A 55 -4.19 2.19 8.15
C LEU A 55 -3.95 3.64 8.55
N VAL A 56 -4.93 4.51 8.33
CA VAL A 56 -4.89 5.91 8.72
C VAL A 56 -5.92 6.10 9.83
N PRO A 57 -5.51 6.47 11.06
CA PRO A 57 -6.42 6.57 12.21
C PRO A 57 -7.64 7.46 11.95
N LEU A 58 -7.44 8.57 11.22
CA LEU A 58 -8.47 9.55 10.91
C LEU A 58 -9.44 9.10 9.81
N THR A 59 -9.21 7.95 9.18
CA THR A 59 -10.16 7.39 8.20
C THR A 59 -10.89 6.16 8.73
N ASP A 60 -10.51 5.63 9.90
CA ASP A 60 -11.13 4.43 10.46
C ASP A 60 -12.44 4.77 11.19
N PRO A 61 -13.61 4.33 10.68
CA PRO A 61 -14.91 4.73 11.24
C PRO A 61 -15.12 4.24 12.67
N GLU A 62 -14.52 3.10 13.04
CA GLU A 62 -14.63 2.60 14.41
C GLU A 62 -13.79 3.45 15.37
N LEU A 63 -12.67 4.02 14.92
CA LEU A 63 -11.83 4.91 15.71
C LEU A 63 -12.49 6.27 15.89
N LEU A 64 -13.11 6.79 14.83
CA LEU A 64 -13.86 8.06 14.88
C LEU A 64 -15.06 7.97 15.84
N GLN A 65 -15.81 6.86 15.81
CA GLN A 65 -16.95 6.65 16.70
C GLN A 65 -16.54 6.35 18.15
N ARG A 66 -15.42 5.64 18.34
CA ARG A 66 -14.92 5.25 19.66
C ARG A 66 -13.42 5.56 19.76
N PRO A 67 -13.07 6.84 19.96
CA PRO A 67 -11.69 7.24 20.16
C PRO A 67 -11.09 6.54 21.39
N PRO A 68 -9.80 6.16 21.37
CA PRO A 68 -9.16 5.48 22.48
C PRO A 68 -9.21 6.34 23.75
N LYS A 69 -9.62 5.75 24.87
CA LYS A 69 -9.68 6.44 26.18
C LYS A 69 -8.58 5.98 27.12
N THR A 70 -8.02 4.81 26.86
CA THR A 70 -6.98 4.19 27.66
C THR A 70 -5.81 3.70 26.80
N LEU A 71 -4.67 3.41 27.44
CA LEU A 71 -3.54 2.76 26.77
C LEU A 71 -3.89 1.34 26.25
N ALA A 72 -4.80 0.65 26.93
CA ALA A 72 -5.28 -0.67 26.50
C ALA A 72 -6.09 -0.57 25.20
N ASP A 73 -6.88 0.50 25.02
CA ASP A 73 -7.57 0.77 23.76
C ASP A 73 -6.56 1.00 22.64
N LEU A 74 -5.51 1.78 22.89
CA LEU A 74 -4.43 1.97 21.91
C LEU A 74 -3.73 0.66 21.53
N ASP A 75 -3.52 -0.26 22.48
CA ASP A 75 -2.97 -1.58 22.19
C ASP A 75 -3.90 -2.44 21.33
N HIS A 76 -5.21 -2.30 21.49
CA HIS A 76 -6.19 -2.91 20.60
C HIS A 76 -6.07 -2.35 19.18
N TRP A 77 -6.03 -1.02 19.04
CA TRP A 77 -5.89 -0.33 17.77
C TRP A 77 -4.57 -0.67 17.06
N CYS A 78 -3.45 -0.70 17.79
CA CYS A 78 -2.16 -1.11 17.26
C CYS A 78 -2.17 -2.53 16.70
N ARG A 79 -2.90 -3.46 17.33
CA ARG A 79 -3.09 -4.82 16.79
C ARG A 79 -3.94 -4.81 15.52
N LYS A 80 -5.00 -3.98 15.46
CA LYS A 80 -5.82 -3.79 14.24
C LYS A 80 -4.95 -3.26 13.09
N PHE A 81 -4.20 -2.19 13.32
CA PHE A 81 -3.31 -1.58 12.32
C PHE A 81 -2.28 -2.56 11.77
N LYS A 82 -1.66 -3.37 12.64
CA LYS A 82 -0.71 -4.41 12.20
C LYS A 82 -1.35 -5.45 11.28
N ARG A 83 -2.60 -5.86 11.56
CA ARG A 83 -3.35 -6.78 10.68
C ARG A 83 -3.68 -6.13 9.34
N SER A 84 -4.13 -4.88 9.37
CA SER A 84 -4.43 -4.10 8.16
C SER A 84 -3.20 -3.88 7.28
N GLU A 85 -2.05 -3.58 7.88
CA GLU A 85 -0.76 -3.45 7.16
C GLU A 85 -0.41 -4.75 6.44
N LYS A 86 -0.54 -5.89 7.14
CA LYS A 86 -0.30 -7.20 6.55
C LYS A 86 -1.24 -7.49 5.39
N CYS A 87 -2.53 -7.18 5.53
CA CYS A 87 -3.53 -7.34 4.48
C CYS A 87 -3.15 -6.56 3.20
N VAL A 88 -2.80 -5.28 3.34
CA VAL A 88 -2.42 -4.44 2.19
C VAL A 88 -1.08 -4.89 1.58
N ARG A 89 -0.10 -5.31 2.40
CA ARG A 89 1.17 -5.89 1.91
C ARG A 89 0.94 -7.15 1.09
N GLN A 90 0.12 -8.09 1.59
CA GLN A 90 -0.17 -9.34 0.88
C GLN A 90 -0.81 -9.09 -0.50
N TYR A 91 -1.74 -8.13 -0.59
CA TYR A 91 -2.29 -7.70 -1.88
C TYR A 91 -1.23 -7.09 -2.79
N SER A 92 -0.38 -6.21 -2.24
CA SER A 92 0.70 -5.59 -3.00
C SER A 92 1.65 -6.62 -3.63
N ASP A 93 2.02 -7.63 -2.85
CA ASP A 93 2.98 -8.64 -3.28
C ASP A 93 2.41 -9.61 -4.33
N GLN A 94 1.13 -9.96 -4.22
CA GLN A 94 0.51 -11.04 -4.99
C GLN A 94 -0.36 -10.57 -6.16
N CYS A 95 -0.83 -9.32 -6.14
CA CYS A 95 -1.90 -8.86 -7.05
C CYS A 95 -1.53 -7.62 -7.85
N LEU A 96 -0.48 -6.88 -7.47
CA LEU A 96 -0.04 -5.68 -8.19
C LEU A 96 1.13 -5.97 -9.14
N VAL A 97 1.14 -5.25 -10.26
CA VAL A 97 2.30 -5.17 -11.15
C VAL A 97 3.47 -4.45 -10.47
N SER A 98 4.69 -4.66 -10.96
CA SER A 98 5.94 -4.23 -10.33
C SER A 98 5.97 -2.74 -9.95
N GLU A 99 5.53 -1.86 -10.85
CA GLU A 99 5.49 -0.41 -10.62
C GLU A 99 4.52 -0.05 -9.50
N SER A 100 3.27 -0.50 -9.59
CA SER A 100 2.25 -0.25 -8.56
C SER A 100 2.65 -0.82 -7.21
N ARG A 101 3.28 -2.00 -7.19
CA ARG A 101 3.83 -2.62 -5.98
C ARG A 101 4.93 -1.76 -5.36
N ARG A 102 5.84 -1.21 -6.16
CA ARG A 102 6.92 -0.34 -5.67
C ARG A 102 6.37 0.95 -5.04
N THR A 103 5.43 1.61 -5.72
CA THR A 103 4.78 2.82 -5.20
C THR A 103 4.06 2.53 -3.90
N LEU A 104 3.24 1.47 -3.85
CA LEU A 104 2.52 1.10 -2.62
C LEU A 104 3.48 0.71 -1.49
N SER A 105 4.61 0.07 -1.80
CA SER A 105 5.63 -0.27 -0.80
C SER A 105 6.25 0.96 -0.14
N ILE A 106 6.48 2.03 -0.89
CA ILE A 106 6.98 3.31 -0.36
C ILE A 106 5.95 3.93 0.59
N VAL A 107 4.68 3.99 0.18
CA VAL A 107 3.59 4.51 1.02
C VAL A 107 3.44 3.70 2.29
N LEU A 108 3.39 2.36 2.17
CA LEU A 108 3.30 1.45 3.29
C LEU A 108 4.48 1.58 4.24
N TYR A 109 5.69 1.80 3.73
CA TYR A 109 6.87 2.01 4.59
C TYR A 109 6.67 3.20 5.53
N SER A 110 6.23 4.35 5.00
CA SER A 110 5.96 5.55 5.81
C SER A 110 4.87 5.30 6.85
N ILE A 111 3.76 4.67 6.45
CA ILE A 111 2.68 4.29 7.37
C ILE A 111 3.21 3.37 8.47
N SER A 112 3.94 2.32 8.10
CA SER A 112 4.47 1.33 9.05
C SER A 112 5.43 1.96 10.04
N LYS A 113 6.28 2.88 9.59
CA LYS A 113 7.22 3.60 10.44
C LYS A 113 6.47 4.46 11.46
N THR A 114 5.44 5.18 11.02
CA THR A 114 4.57 5.99 11.88
C THR A 114 3.84 5.13 12.90
N LEU A 115 3.20 4.04 12.45
CA LEU A 115 2.51 3.10 13.33
C LEU A 115 3.46 2.48 14.35
N ARG A 116 4.66 2.04 13.96
CA ARG A 116 5.66 1.52 14.91
C ARG A 116 6.07 2.55 15.95
N ARG A 117 6.19 3.82 15.57
CA ARG A 117 6.54 4.90 16.50
C ARG A 117 5.46 5.09 17.58
N TYR A 118 4.20 5.16 17.18
CA TYR A 118 3.09 5.33 18.12
C TYR A 118 2.77 4.04 18.90
N CYS A 119 2.90 2.88 18.29
CA CYS A 119 2.57 1.59 18.92
C CYS A 119 3.71 0.97 19.74
N GLY A 120 4.96 1.40 19.52
CA GLY A 120 6.13 0.81 20.17
C GLY A 120 6.58 1.54 21.45
N GLN A 121 6.26 2.82 21.61
CA GLN A 121 6.77 3.65 22.71
C GLN A 121 5.62 4.13 23.61
N THR A 122 5.65 3.78 24.90
CA THR A 122 4.61 4.18 25.87
C THR A 122 4.42 5.70 25.93
N LYS A 123 5.51 6.48 25.88
CA LYS A 123 5.44 7.95 25.83
C LYS A 123 4.66 8.47 24.61
N ARG A 124 4.87 7.86 23.44
CA ARG A 124 4.16 8.22 22.20
C ARG A 124 2.71 7.79 22.21
N LYS A 125 2.39 6.64 22.83
CA LYS A 125 1.00 6.24 23.09
C LYS A 125 0.31 7.26 23.97
N GLN A 126 0.98 7.74 25.03
CA GLN A 126 0.41 8.75 25.92
C GLN A 126 0.17 10.08 25.18
N GLU A 127 1.10 10.53 24.34
CA GLU A 127 0.91 11.72 23.49
C GLU A 127 -0.30 11.56 22.56
N LEU A 128 -0.44 10.40 21.91
CA LEU A 128 -1.58 10.12 21.03
C LEU A 128 -2.90 10.05 21.82
N LEU A 129 -2.87 9.50 23.04
CA LEU A 129 -4.04 9.44 23.93
C LEU A 129 -4.47 10.85 24.35
N ASN A 130 -3.51 11.69 24.74
CA ASN A 130 -3.78 13.08 25.11
C ASN A 130 -4.35 13.86 23.93
N LEU A 131 -3.84 13.63 22.70
CA LEU A 131 -4.40 14.22 21.49
C LEU A 131 -5.85 13.74 21.26
N SER A 132 -6.11 12.44 21.43
CA SER A 132 -7.45 11.89 21.32
C SER A 132 -8.42 12.49 22.35
N HIS A 133 -7.95 12.75 23.58
CA HIS A 133 -8.75 13.43 24.60
C HIS A 133 -8.98 14.90 24.27
N CYS A 134 -7.97 15.58 23.73
CA CYS A 134 -8.08 16.98 23.32
C CYS A 134 -9.06 17.18 22.16
N LEU A 135 -9.03 16.28 21.17
CA LEU A 135 -9.93 16.35 20.02
C LEU A 135 -11.34 15.87 20.39
N GLY A 136 -11.48 14.92 21.31
CA GLY A 136 -12.77 14.47 21.80
C GLY A 136 -13.76 14.15 20.68
N ASN A 137 -14.88 14.88 20.63
CA ASN A 137 -15.92 14.74 19.61
C ASN A 137 -15.57 15.43 18.28
N ASP A 138 -14.60 16.34 18.27
CA ASP A 138 -14.16 17.06 17.06
C ASP A 138 -13.30 16.19 16.14
N LEU A 139 -12.92 14.98 16.58
CA LEU A 139 -12.15 14.05 15.76
C LEU A 139 -12.85 13.74 14.42
N THR A 140 -14.19 13.67 14.42
CA THR A 140 -14.99 13.50 13.21
C THR A 140 -14.87 14.72 12.28
N ASN A 141 -14.94 15.94 12.83
CA ASN A 141 -14.79 17.17 12.05
C ASN A 141 -13.40 17.26 11.42
N VAL A 142 -12.34 16.90 12.17
CA VAL A 142 -10.97 16.84 11.64
C VAL A 142 -10.86 15.80 10.51
N SER A 143 -11.50 14.65 10.67
CA SER A 143 -11.57 13.62 9.63
C SER A 143 -12.26 14.15 8.37
N GLU A 144 -13.41 14.81 8.48
CA GLU A 144 -14.14 15.39 7.35
C GLU A 144 -13.29 16.39 6.57
N VAL A 145 -12.64 17.33 7.25
CA VAL A 145 -11.74 18.31 6.62
C VAL A 145 -10.59 17.62 5.88
N LEU A 146 -10.03 16.54 6.43
CA LEU A 146 -8.98 15.79 5.76
C LEU A 146 -9.49 15.01 4.54
N PHE A 147 -10.72 14.50 4.59
CA PHE A 147 -11.34 13.86 3.43
C PHE A 147 -11.61 14.87 2.31
N GLU A 148 -12.13 16.06 2.63
CA GLU A 148 -12.32 17.15 1.68
C GLU A 148 -10.99 17.56 1.05
N LEU A 149 -9.97 17.81 1.88
CA LEU A 149 -8.62 18.14 1.40
C LEU A 149 -8.05 17.05 0.48
N SER A 150 -8.25 15.78 0.83
CA SER A 150 -7.80 14.66 -0.02
C SER A 150 -8.56 14.63 -1.35
N GLY A 151 -9.86 14.96 -1.35
CA GLY A 151 -10.68 15.09 -2.53
C GLY A 151 -10.17 16.21 -3.45
N ASP A 152 -9.90 17.38 -2.88
CA ASP A 152 -9.36 18.54 -3.61
C ASP A 152 -8.00 18.22 -4.23
N MET A 153 -7.12 17.53 -3.49
CA MET A 153 -5.82 17.09 -4.00
C MET A 153 -5.94 16.12 -5.17
N HIS A 154 -6.98 15.27 -5.19
CA HIS A 154 -7.27 14.41 -6.33
C HIS A 154 -7.82 15.19 -7.53
N ALA A 155 -8.62 16.23 -7.28
CA ALA A 155 -9.18 17.10 -8.31
C ALA A 155 -8.09 17.90 -9.07
N ILE A 156 -6.91 18.15 -8.46
CA ILE A 156 -5.77 18.79 -9.15
C ILE A 156 -5.38 18.04 -10.44
N ARG A 157 -5.54 16.71 -10.49
CA ARG A 157 -5.20 15.92 -11.69
C ARG A 157 -6.19 16.12 -12.84
N SER A 158 -7.40 16.60 -12.54
CA SER A 158 -8.46 16.86 -13.53
C SER A 158 -8.51 18.31 -14.01
N ILE A 159 -7.75 19.22 -13.40
CA ILE A 159 -7.72 20.62 -13.82
C ILE A 159 -6.69 20.78 -14.95
N GLU A 160 -7.11 21.36 -16.08
CA GLU A 160 -6.17 21.71 -17.16
C GLU A 160 -5.13 22.72 -16.65
N PRO A 161 -3.83 22.54 -16.98
CA PRO A 161 -2.75 23.35 -16.44
C PRO A 161 -2.81 24.79 -17.00
N ALA A 162 -3.59 25.65 -16.36
CA ALA A 162 -3.56 27.09 -16.59
C ALA A 162 -2.77 27.76 -15.46
N ASN A 163 -1.46 27.96 -15.65
CA ASN A 163 -0.57 28.76 -14.77
C ASN A 163 -0.85 28.64 -13.26
N MET A 164 -1.13 27.44 -12.76
CA MET A 164 -1.45 27.23 -11.35
C MET A 164 -0.15 27.25 -10.54
N ARG A 165 0.13 28.38 -9.88
CA ARG A 165 1.09 28.41 -8.77
C ARG A 165 0.43 27.73 -7.59
N ILE A 166 0.91 26.56 -7.19
CA ILE A 166 0.48 25.90 -5.96
C ILE A 166 0.75 26.89 -4.81
N PRO A 167 -0.27 27.47 -4.16
CA PRO A 167 -0.04 28.27 -2.98
C PRO A 167 0.27 27.28 -1.85
N LEU A 168 1.55 27.09 -1.57
CA LEU A 168 1.99 26.47 -0.32
C LEU A 168 1.51 27.39 0.81
N CYS A 169 0.46 26.99 1.53
CA CYS A 169 -0.01 27.69 2.71
C CYS A 169 1.12 27.77 3.75
N LEU A 170 1.81 28.92 3.77
CA LEU A 170 2.62 29.37 4.90
C LEU A 170 1.65 29.91 5.96
N ALA A 171 1.11 29.03 6.80
CA ALA A 171 0.63 29.44 8.11
C ALA A 171 1.79 29.34 9.10
N ILE A 172 2.74 30.28 8.98
CA ILE A 172 3.59 30.66 10.11
C ILE A 172 3.01 32.00 10.56
N ASN A 173 2.20 31.96 11.62
CA ASN A 173 1.84 33.17 12.33
C ASN A 173 3.12 33.67 13.00
N ASP A 174 3.74 34.71 12.42
CA ASP A 174 4.69 35.57 13.13
C ASP A 174 3.88 36.40 14.13
N GLU A 175 3.69 35.84 15.33
CA GLU A 175 3.27 36.62 16.49
C GLU A 175 4.47 37.46 16.94
N LYS A 176 4.55 38.68 16.41
CA LYS A 176 5.49 39.71 16.86
C LYS A 176 5.34 39.91 18.38
N ARG A 177 6.41 39.65 19.12
CA ARG A 177 6.71 40.28 20.40
C ARG A 177 8.06 40.97 20.30
#